data_AF-A0A943RH43-F1
#
_entry.id   AF-A0A943RH43-F1
#
_cell.length_a   1.000
_cell.length_b   1.000
_cell.length_c   1.000
_cell.angle_alpha   90.00
_cell.angle_beta   90.00
_cell.angle_gamma   90.00
#
_symmetry.space_group_name_H-M   'P 1'
#
loop_
_entity.id
_entity.type
_entity.pdbx_description
1 polymer ?
#
loop_
_entity_poly.entity_id
_entity_poly.type
_entity_poly.pdbx_seq_one_letter_code
_entity_poly.pdbx_strand_id
1 'polypeptide(L)'
;MQANRLTNHQKIVRLVVCAMLTALGVVLGGLLSIPAMPFGSYTLKIGFGVLPVIIAGVLYGPGYGAIVGALCDLLQALIFPKGAYMPWFTVVGALFGLIPGLF
;
A
#
# COMPACT_ATOMS: atom_id res chain seq x y z
N MET A 1 0.59 34.58 10.28
CA MET A 1 1.77 33.67 10.20
C MET A 1 1.60 32.34 10.96
N GLN A 2 0.91 32.28 12.11
CA GLN A 2 0.75 31.02 12.87
C GLN A 2 -0.13 29.96 12.17
N ALA A 3 -1.18 30.35 11.44
CA ALA A 3 -2.09 29.41 10.75
C ALA A 3 -1.35 28.48 9.77
N ASN A 4 -0.36 29.00 9.02
CA ASN A 4 0.40 28.22 8.05
C ASN A 4 1.30 27.16 8.72
N ARG A 5 1.76 27.40 9.96
CA ARG A 5 2.55 26.41 10.71
C ARG A 5 1.71 25.19 11.10
N LEU A 6 0.46 25.40 11.51
CA LEU A 6 -0.45 24.31 11.88
C LEU A 6 -0.81 23.45 10.66
N THR A 7 -1.06 24.07 9.50
CA THR A 7 -1.35 23.34 8.26
C THR A 7 -0.15 22.53 7.79
N ASN A 8 1.06 23.08 7.88
CA ASN A 8 2.28 22.38 7.51
C ASN A 8 2.57 21.19 8.44
N HIS A 9 2.38 21.36 9.74
CA HIS A 9 2.51 20.26 10.70
C HIS A 9 1.54 19.11 10.38
N GLN A 10 0.26 19.43 10.12
CA GLN A 10 -0.75 18.44 9.74
C GLN A 10 -0.38 17.70 8.44
N LYS A 11 0.14 18.40 7.42
CA LYS A 11 0.62 17.79 6.17
C LYS A 11 1.79 16.83 6.41
N ILE A 12 2.75 17.23 7.25
CA ILE A 12 3.90 16.39 7.62
C ILE A 12 3.43 15.12 8.33
N VAL A 13 2.54 15.24 9.32
CA VAL A 13 2.01 14.08 10.05
C VAL A 13 1.30 13.12 9.10
N ARG A 14 0.46 13.62 8.19
CA ARG A 14 -0.22 12.79 7.18
C ARG A 14 0.77 12.02 6.31
N LEU A 15 1.83 12.68 5.85
CA LEU A 15 2.87 12.06 5.02
C LEU A 15 3.61 10.96 5.79
N VAL A 16 4.00 11.23 7.04
CA VAL A 16 4.68 10.27 7.91
C VAL A 16 3.80 9.04 8.16
N VAL A 17 2.52 9.24 8.47
CA VAL A 17 1.61 8.10 8.71
C VAL A 17 1.38 7.28 7.43
N CYS A 18 1.22 7.93 6.27
CA CYS A 18 1.13 7.23 4.98
C CYS A 18 2.39 6.40 4.69
N ALA A 19 3.58 6.96 4.97
CA ALA A 19 4.84 6.24 4.82
C ALA A 19 4.93 5.03 5.77
N MET A 20 4.51 5.18 7.02
CA MET A 20 4.46 4.06 7.98
C MET A 20 3.48 2.97 7.54
N LEU A 21 2.28 3.34 7.07
CA LEU A 21 1.30 2.39 6.53
C LEU A 21 1.83 1.65 5.29
N THR A 22 2.56 2.35 4.43
CA THR A 22 3.21 1.76 3.25
C THR A 22 4.26 0.73 3.69
N ALA A 23 5.15 1.10 4.61
CA ALA A 23 6.16 0.18 5.15
C ALA A 23 5.51 -1.04 5.81
N LEU A 24 4.43 -0.85 6.55
CA LEU A 24 3.68 -1.91 7.20
C LEU A 24 3.02 -2.85 6.18
N GLY A 25 2.48 -2.32 5.08
CA GLY A 25 1.96 -3.09 3.94
C GLY A 25 3.04 -3.92 3.24
N VAL A 26 4.23 -3.33 3.06
CA VAL A 26 5.39 -4.01 2.46
C VAL A 26 5.84 -5.18 3.34
N VAL A 27 5.96 -4.97 4.65
CA VAL A 27 6.34 -5.99 5.64
C VAL A 27 5.31 -7.11 5.70
N LEU A 28 4.01 -6.78 5.83
CA LEU A 28 2.95 -7.79 5.91
C LEU A 28 2.78 -8.58 4.61
N GLY A 29 2.84 -7.94 3.45
CA GLY A 29 2.73 -8.62 2.17
C GLY A 29 4.00 -9.41 1.79
N GLY A 30 5.17 -8.94 2.24
CA GLY A 30 6.46 -9.59 2.01
C GLY A 30 6.71 -10.79 2.92
N LEU A 31 6.58 -10.61 4.24
CA LEU A 31 6.96 -11.60 5.26
C LEU A 31 5.81 -12.54 5.65
N LEU A 32 4.56 -12.04 5.65
CA LEU A 32 3.38 -12.78 6.08
C LEU A 32 2.49 -13.21 4.90
N SER A 33 3.07 -13.34 3.71
CA SER A 33 2.40 -14.02 2.60
C SER A 33 2.54 -15.53 2.79
N ILE A 34 1.54 -16.15 3.43
CA ILE A 34 1.45 -17.60 3.52
C ILE A 34 1.13 -18.13 2.11
N PRO A 35 2.02 -18.92 1.48
CA PRO A 35 1.70 -19.59 0.22
C PRO A 35 0.59 -20.60 0.51
N ALA A 36 -0.65 -20.24 0.21
CA ALA A 36 -1.82 -21.01 0.63
C ALA A 36 -2.11 -22.19 -0.29
N MET A 37 -1.79 -22.07 -1.58
CA MET A 37 -1.99 -23.17 -2.53
C MET A 37 -1.05 -23.04 -3.74
N PRO A 38 -0.21 -24.05 -4.05
CA PRO A 38 0.59 -24.04 -5.26
C PRO A 38 -0.30 -24.39 -6.46
N PHE A 39 -0.70 -23.38 -7.25
CA PHE A 39 -1.31 -23.57 -8.58
C PHE A 39 -0.24 -23.38 -9.67
N GLY A 40 0.68 -24.34 -9.79
CA GLY A 40 1.75 -24.28 -10.79
C GLY A 40 2.69 -23.08 -10.59
N SER A 41 2.88 -22.25 -11.63
CA SER A 41 3.77 -21.08 -11.63
C SER A 41 3.27 -19.89 -10.82
N TYR A 42 2.00 -19.88 -10.40
CA TYR A 42 1.39 -18.81 -9.63
C TYR A 42 0.87 -19.37 -8.30
N THR A 43 1.60 -19.09 -7.22
CA THR A 43 1.14 -19.45 -5.87
C THR A 43 0.12 -18.41 -5.42
N LEU A 44 -1.13 -18.86 -5.21
CA LEU A 44 -2.14 -18.03 -4.54
C LEU A 44 -1.67 -17.78 -3.11
N LYS A 45 -1.45 -16.50 -2.80
CA LYS A 45 -1.03 -16.02 -1.49
C LYS A 45 -2.18 -15.25 -0.88
N ILE A 46 -2.56 -15.61 0.34
CA ILE A 46 -3.35 -14.70 1.17
C ILE A 46 -2.37 -13.62 1.64
N GLY A 47 -2.41 -12.48 0.98
CA GLY A 47 -1.54 -11.34 1.28
C GLY A 47 -2.20 -10.40 2.27
N PHE A 48 -1.71 -10.37 3.52
CA PHE A 48 -2.14 -9.37 4.51
C PHE A 48 -1.59 -7.95 4.24
N GLY A 49 -0.77 -7.78 3.19
CA GLY A 49 -0.23 -6.48 2.80
C GLY A 49 -1.27 -5.48 2.31
N VAL A 50 -2.48 -5.92 1.98
CA VAL A 50 -3.58 -5.05 1.50
C VAL A 50 -4.28 -4.33 2.66
N LEU A 51 -4.26 -4.88 3.88
CA LEU A 51 -4.91 -4.30 5.06
C LEU A 51 -4.45 -2.87 5.36
N PRO A 52 -3.13 -2.58 5.43
CA PRO A 52 -2.64 -1.22 5.69
C PRO A 52 -2.98 -0.23 4.57
N VAL A 53 -3.06 -0.72 3.33
CA VAL A 53 -3.44 0.07 2.16
C VAL A 53 -4.91 0.48 2.24
N ILE A 54 -5.79 -0.45 2.62
CA ILE A 54 -7.22 -0.18 2.85
C ILE A 54 -7.37 0.84 3.99
N ILE A 55 -6.66 0.65 5.10
CA ILE A 55 -6.69 1.57 6.25
C ILE A 55 -6.22 2.98 5.83
N ALA A 56 -5.18 3.08 5.01
CA ALA A 56 -4.71 4.36 4.48
C ALA A 56 -5.78 5.06 3.62
N GLY A 57 -6.49 4.29 2.78
CA GLY A 57 -7.60 4.79 1.97
C GLY A 57 -8.75 5.32 2.81
N VAL A 58 -9.20 4.55 3.81
CA VAL A 58 -10.33 4.94 4.68
C VAL A 58 -9.98 6.16 5.55
N LEU A 59 -8.74 6.25 6.07
CA LEU A 59 -8.35 7.34 6.97
C LEU A 59 -7.98 8.65 6.27
N TYR A 60 -7.33 8.57 5.11
CA TYR A 60 -6.79 9.74 4.40
C TYR A 60 -7.47 10.04 3.07
N GLY A 61 -8.43 9.20 2.66
CA GLY A 61 -9.19 9.33 1.44
C GLY A 61 -8.55 8.63 0.22
N PRO A 62 -9.23 8.68 -0.93
CA PRO A 62 -8.95 7.81 -2.08
C PRO A 62 -7.62 8.13 -2.75
N GLY A 63 -7.23 9.41 -2.79
CA GLY A 63 -5.96 9.84 -3.39
C GLY A 63 -4.75 9.33 -2.62
N TYR A 64 -4.75 9.47 -1.28
CA TYR A 64 -3.66 8.97 -0.45
C TYR A 64 -3.63 7.45 -0.39
N GLY A 65 -4.80 6.80 -0.32
CA GLY A 65 -4.91 5.34 -0.41
C GLY A 65 -4.33 4.77 -1.70
N ALA A 66 -4.66 5.37 -2.85
CA ALA A 66 -4.13 4.94 -4.15
C ALA A 66 -2.60 5.04 -4.23
N ILE A 67 -2.02 6.14 -3.73
CA ILE A 67 -0.57 6.34 -3.70
C ILE A 67 0.09 5.31 -2.79
N VAL A 68 -0.43 5.10 -1.57
CA VAL A 68 0.09 4.11 -0.62
C VAL A 68 0.02 2.70 -1.20
N GLY A 69 -1.07 2.34 -1.89
CA GLY A 69 -1.23 1.05 -2.55
C GLY A 69 -0.24 0.83 -3.70
N ALA A 70 -0.08 1.83 -4.57
CA ALA A 70 0.90 1.77 -5.65
C ALA A 70 2.34 1.66 -5.15
N LEU A 71 2.70 2.45 -4.14
CA LEU A 71 4.03 2.41 -3.53
C LEU A 71 4.29 1.08 -2.81
N CYS A 72 3.30 0.56 -2.11
CA CYS A 72 3.40 -0.75 -1.44
C CYS A 72 3.72 -1.86 -2.46
N ASP A 73 2.99 -1.91 -3.56
CA ASP A 73 3.21 -2.92 -4.61
C ASP A 73 4.58 -2.77 -5.29
N LEU A 74 4.94 -1.53 -5.66
CA LEU A 74 6.23 -1.24 -6.30
C LEU A 74 7.42 -1.59 -5.39
N LEU A 75 7.36 -1.21 -4.12
CA LEU A 75 8.40 -1.51 -3.14
C LEU A 75 8.50 -3.02 -2.88
N GLN A 76 7.37 -3.72 -2.84
CA GLN A 76 7.36 -5.15 -2.64
C GLN A 76 7.91 -5.91 -3.84
N ALA A 77 7.65 -5.43 -5.06
CA ALA A 77 8.25 -5.96 -6.29
C ALA A 77 9.78 -5.73 -6.34
N LEU A 78 10.25 -4.59 -5.83
CA LEU A 78 11.68 -4.26 -5.78
C LEU A 78 12.43 -5.06 -4.71
N ILE A 79 11.87 -5.19 -3.51
CA ILE A 79 12.52 -5.85 -2.36
C ILE A 79 12.40 -7.37 -2.47
N PHE A 80 11.26 -7.88 -2.93
CA PHE A 80 10.99 -9.32 -3.06
C PHE A 80 10.66 -9.69 -4.50
N PRO A 81 11.65 -9.67 -5.42
CA PRO A 81 11.42 -9.96 -6.84
C PRO A 81 10.91 -11.38 -7.03
N LYS A 82 9.74 -11.52 -7.65
CA LYS A 82 9.11 -12.81 -8.00
C LYS A 82 8.85 -12.90 -9.50
N GLY A 83 9.90 -12.64 -10.28
CA GLY A 83 9.84 -12.56 -11.74
C GLY A 83 9.92 -11.13 -12.25
N ALA A 84 9.58 -10.94 -13.53
CA ALA A 84 9.57 -9.63 -14.16
C ALA A 84 8.56 -8.70 -13.48
N TYR A 85 8.90 -7.42 -13.34
CA TYR A 85 7.95 -6.43 -12.86
C TYR A 85 6.82 -6.23 -13.86
N MET A 86 5.60 -6.19 -13.34
CA MET A 86 4.38 -6.19 -14.12
C MET A 86 3.53 -4.96 -13.75
N PRO A 87 3.61 -3.81 -14.47
CA PRO A 87 2.97 -2.54 -14.10
C PRO A 87 1.48 -2.57 -13.73
N TRP A 88 0.70 -3.50 -14.27
CA TRP A 88 -0.73 -3.64 -14.02
C TRP A 88 -1.02 -4.20 -12.64
N PHE A 89 -0.09 -4.91 -12.00
CA PHE A 89 -0.22 -5.25 -10.57
C PHE A 89 -0.15 -4.02 -9.69
N THR A 90 0.67 -3.03 -10.05
CA THR A 90 0.75 -1.77 -9.33
C THR A 90 -0.53 -0.94 -9.50
N VAL A 91 -1.14 -0.97 -10.68
CA VAL A 91 -2.47 -0.37 -10.91
C VAL A 91 -3.52 -1.05 -10.02
N VAL A 92 -3.50 -2.38 -9.94
CA VAL A 92 -4.40 -3.13 -9.05
C VAL A 92 -4.14 -2.78 -7.57
N GLY A 93 -2.88 -2.68 -7.15
CA GLY A 93 -2.49 -2.23 -5.81
C GLY A 93 -2.99 -0.82 -5.48
N ALA A 94 -2.95 0.10 -6.46
CA ALA A 94 -3.52 1.43 -6.33
C ALA A 94 -5.05 1.38 -6.15
N LEU A 95 -5.75 0.53 -6.91
CA LEU A 95 -7.20 0.38 -6.80
C LEU A 95 -7.62 -0.17 -5.43
N PHE A 96 -6.83 -1.07 -4.84
CA PHE A 96 -7.06 -1.57 -3.48
C PHE A 96 -7.02 -0.47 -2.42
N GLY A 97 -6.31 0.64 -2.63
CA GLY A 97 -6.34 1.80 -1.74
C GLY A 97 -7.35 2.87 -2.17
N LEU A 98 -7.63 2.99 -3.47
CA LEU A 98 -8.55 3.96 -4.03
C LEU A 98 -10.00 3.64 -3.67
N ILE A 99 -10.44 2.40 -3.92
CA ILE A 99 -11.84 2.00 -3.76
C ILE A 99 -12.31 2.16 -2.31
N PRO A 100 -11.58 1.68 -1.28
CA PRO A 100 -12.01 1.86 0.11
C PRO A 100 -11.96 3.32 0.57
N GLY A 101 -11.17 4.18 -0.09
CA GLY A 101 -11.17 5.61 0.23
C GLY A 101 -12.33 6.37 -0.41
N LEU A 102 -13.09 5.77 -1.33
CA LEU A 102 -14.29 6.38 -1.91
C LEU A 102 -15.55 6.15 -1.04
N PHE A 103 -15.52 5.17 -0.14
CA PHE A 103 -16.61 4.82 0.77
C PHE A 103 -16.30 5.28 2.19
#